data_AF-A0A953M5P7-F1
#
_entry.id   AF-A0A953M5P7-F1
#
_cell.length_a   1.000
_cell.length_b   1.000
_cell.length_c   1.000
_cell.angle_alpha   90.00
_cell.angle_beta   90.00
_cell.angle_gamma   90.00
#
_symmetry.space_group_name_H-M   'P 1'
#
loop_
_entity.id
_entity.type
_entity.pdbx_description
1 polymer ?
#
loop_
_entity_poly.entity_id
_entity_poly.type
_entity_poly.pdbx_seq_one_letter_code
_entity_poly.pdbx_strand_id
1 'polypeptide(L)'
;MVRMLVASMAMSIATVSMACDTCGCRDKAPEATQVKAAEKAQACQTTCATTGAQAAVTQVAGEGAACSEADKAACIAKGEECATACATACEGEPNAAQASLVGYMPKMTFKVGDESTCCPKTAAALAKKNSNHMHYMVNNVSYDDKAEAMGAHAKQLHEYMMDLVRIQYAVNGECVACPDSAKAMAASCTSKNLQYKVGPATFDSAEAAIKASVMAWNAAKNVSMQYAVGDEVTTCSKSAGAMAEKASCSVEYVVNGQRTNCSQTAKYMQTVASVESALKALETASAGDA
;
A
#
# COMPACT_ATOMS: atom_id res chain seq x y z
N MET A 1 39.98 6.66 40.97
CA MET A 1 38.70 5.92 40.98
C MET A 1 37.76 6.54 39.96
N VAL A 2 37.79 6.09 38.70
CA VAL A 2 36.70 6.30 37.72
C VAL A 2 36.72 5.07 36.81
N ARG A 3 35.76 4.16 36.99
CA ARG A 3 35.50 3.03 36.08
C ARG A 3 34.37 3.47 35.15
N MET A 4 34.66 3.70 33.87
CA MET A 4 33.63 3.82 32.83
C MET A 4 33.23 2.42 32.37
N LEU A 5 31.97 2.07 32.63
CA LEU A 5 31.28 0.89 32.13
C LEU A 5 30.69 1.26 30.76
N VAL A 6 31.23 0.71 29.68
CA VAL A 6 30.62 0.75 28.34
C VAL A 6 29.73 -0.48 28.23
N ALA A 7 28.42 -0.30 28.31
CA ALA A 7 27.43 -1.34 28.06
C ALA A 7 27.20 -1.47 26.55
N SER A 8 27.62 -2.60 26.00
CA SER A 8 27.36 -3.03 24.62
C SER A 8 25.94 -3.56 24.53
N MET A 9 25.02 -2.82 23.90
CA MET A 9 23.71 -3.33 23.50
C MET A 9 23.86 -4.20 22.26
N ALA A 10 23.82 -5.52 22.44
CA ALA A 10 23.63 -6.47 21.35
C ALA A 10 22.13 -6.52 21.00
N MET A 11 21.80 -6.06 19.79
CA MET A 11 20.45 -6.14 19.24
C MET A 11 20.32 -7.50 18.53
N SER A 12 19.64 -8.45 19.18
CA SER A 12 19.35 -9.78 18.61
C SER A 12 18.29 -9.65 17.51
N ILE A 13 18.69 -9.82 16.25
CA ILE A 13 17.78 -9.98 15.12
C ILE A 13 17.29 -11.43 15.13
N ALA A 14 16.03 -11.65 15.49
CA ALA A 14 15.37 -12.94 15.35
C ALA A 14 15.04 -13.17 13.87
N THR A 15 15.81 -14.03 13.21
CA THR A 15 15.51 -14.53 11.86
C THR A 15 14.29 -15.45 11.90
N VAL A 16 13.16 -14.99 11.37
CA VAL A 16 12.00 -15.85 11.10
C VAL A 16 12.20 -16.47 9.72
N SER A 17 12.74 -17.70 9.69
CA SER A 17 12.79 -18.55 8.51
C SER A 17 11.42 -19.23 8.32
N MET A 18 10.58 -18.71 7.44
CA MET A 18 9.40 -19.43 6.94
C MET A 18 9.80 -20.25 5.71
N ALA A 19 9.80 -21.57 5.86
CA ALA A 19 10.01 -22.51 4.76
C ALA A 19 8.89 -22.39 3.73
N CYS A 20 9.26 -22.10 2.48
CA CYS A 20 8.37 -22.16 1.32
C CYS A 20 8.70 -23.44 0.54
N ASP A 21 8.14 -24.57 0.96
CA ASP A 21 8.08 -25.76 0.13
C ASP A 21 7.05 -25.53 -1.00
N THR A 22 7.45 -25.82 -2.24
CA THR A 22 6.68 -25.78 -3.51
C THR A 22 6.70 -24.46 -4.31
N CYS A 23 7.80 -24.22 -5.02
CA CYS A 23 7.82 -23.46 -6.27
C CYS A 23 8.52 -24.31 -7.34
N GLY A 24 7.76 -25.13 -8.05
CA GLY A 24 8.26 -25.94 -9.17
C GLY A 24 8.32 -25.12 -10.46
N CYS A 25 9.54 -24.78 -10.90
CA CYS A 25 9.78 -24.32 -12.27
C CYS A 25 9.96 -25.53 -13.18
N ARG A 26 9.20 -25.58 -14.28
CA ARG A 26 9.41 -26.53 -15.38
C ARG A 26 9.30 -25.80 -16.71
N ASP A 27 10.39 -25.83 -17.46
CA ASP A 27 10.61 -25.15 -18.74
C ASP A 27 9.69 -25.63 -19.88
N LYS A 28 9.30 -24.68 -20.76
CA LYS A 28 9.56 -24.68 -22.23
C LYS A 28 8.88 -23.49 -22.94
N ALA A 29 9.67 -22.76 -23.76
CA ALA A 29 9.24 -21.79 -24.79
C ALA A 29 8.97 -22.53 -26.14
N PRO A 30 8.46 -21.93 -27.27
CA PRO A 30 8.94 -20.66 -27.87
C PRO A 30 7.88 -19.71 -28.50
N GLU A 31 8.41 -18.56 -28.93
CA GLU A 31 7.84 -17.33 -29.50
C GLU A 31 7.15 -17.48 -30.88
N ALA A 32 6.16 -16.61 -31.16
CA ALA A 32 6.10 -15.74 -32.36
C ALA A 32 4.69 -15.14 -32.59
N THR A 33 4.25 -14.11 -31.84
CA THR A 33 3.18 -13.18 -32.32
C THR A 33 3.06 -11.81 -31.61
N GLN A 34 4.02 -11.35 -30.78
CA GLN A 34 3.81 -10.14 -29.95
C GLN A 34 4.60 -8.88 -30.33
N VAL A 35 5.21 -8.80 -31.51
CA VAL A 35 6.02 -7.61 -31.88
C VAL A 35 5.17 -6.36 -32.21
N LYS A 36 3.86 -6.47 -32.45
CA LYS A 36 3.00 -5.29 -32.75
C LYS A 36 2.27 -4.66 -31.57
N ALA A 37 2.39 -5.20 -30.35
CA ALA A 37 1.80 -4.63 -29.14
C ALA A 37 2.79 -3.80 -28.30
N ALA A 38 4.11 -4.04 -28.45
CA ALA A 38 5.15 -3.37 -27.66
C ALA A 38 5.46 -1.94 -28.14
N GLU A 39 5.36 -1.65 -29.44
CA GLU A 39 5.61 -0.29 -29.97
C GLU A 39 4.54 0.74 -29.56
N LYS A 40 3.30 0.31 -29.27
CA LYS A 40 2.25 1.22 -28.76
C LYS A 40 2.36 1.47 -27.25
N ALA A 41 2.97 0.57 -26.49
CA ALA A 41 3.20 0.73 -25.05
C ALA A 41 4.39 1.66 -24.76
N GLN A 42 5.42 1.62 -25.60
CA GLN A 42 6.61 2.47 -25.43
C GLN A 42 6.36 3.95 -25.80
N ALA A 43 5.41 4.21 -26.72
CA ALA A 43 4.95 5.57 -27.04
C ALA A 43 4.07 6.21 -25.94
N CYS A 44 3.55 5.42 -24.99
CA CYS A 44 2.77 5.92 -23.85
C CYS A 44 3.66 6.18 -22.61
N GLN A 45 4.85 5.56 -22.56
CA GLN A 45 5.78 5.71 -21.43
C GLN A 45 6.72 6.92 -21.58
N THR A 46 7.08 7.32 -22.80
CA THR A 46 7.99 8.46 -23.02
C THR A 46 7.33 9.82 -22.85
N THR A 47 6.00 9.93 -22.95
CA THR A 47 5.25 11.18 -22.72
C THR A 47 4.88 11.42 -21.26
N CYS A 48 4.89 10.39 -20.41
CA CYS A 48 4.60 10.51 -18.97
C CYS A 48 5.84 10.77 -18.09
N ALA A 49 7.05 10.59 -18.63
CA ALA A 49 8.29 10.67 -17.85
C ALA A 49 8.83 12.10 -17.68
N THR A 50 8.47 13.05 -18.54
CA THR A 50 9.08 14.40 -18.53
C THR A 50 8.17 15.55 -18.07
N THR A 51 6.91 15.27 -17.72
CA THR A 51 5.94 16.34 -17.38
C THR A 51 5.04 16.05 -16.16
N GLY A 52 5.24 14.92 -15.49
CA GLY A 52 4.31 14.41 -14.47
C GLY A 52 4.24 15.18 -13.13
N ALA A 53 5.19 16.06 -12.83
CA ALA A 53 5.15 16.89 -11.63
C ALA A 53 4.49 18.26 -11.85
N GLN A 54 4.45 18.77 -13.08
CA GLN A 54 3.81 20.05 -13.41
C GLN A 54 2.38 19.86 -13.97
N ALA A 55 2.07 18.73 -14.61
CA ALA A 55 0.71 18.47 -15.10
C ALA A 55 -0.31 18.24 -13.98
N ALA A 56 0.10 17.67 -12.85
CA ALA A 56 -0.76 17.52 -11.66
C ALA A 56 -1.03 18.86 -10.95
N VAL A 57 -0.17 19.88 -11.16
CA VAL A 57 -0.31 21.21 -10.56
C VAL A 57 -1.17 22.14 -11.42
N THR A 58 -1.14 22.00 -12.75
CA THR A 58 -1.94 22.86 -13.65
C THR A 58 -3.42 22.45 -13.72
N GLN A 59 -3.77 21.19 -13.43
CA GLN A 59 -5.17 20.72 -13.50
C GLN A 59 -6.02 21.16 -12.30
N VAL A 60 -5.41 21.78 -11.27
CA VAL A 60 -6.13 22.34 -10.11
C VAL A 60 -6.35 23.86 -10.24
N ALA A 61 -5.91 24.49 -11.34
CA ALA A 61 -6.08 25.92 -11.60
C ALA A 61 -6.66 26.27 -12.99
N GLY A 62 -7.13 25.29 -13.76
CA GLY A 62 -7.71 25.50 -15.09
C GLY A 62 -9.23 25.37 -15.12
N GLU A 63 -9.90 26.35 -15.73
CA GLU A 63 -11.34 26.41 -15.97
C GLU A 63 -11.89 25.15 -16.68
N GLY A 64 -12.99 24.61 -16.13
CA GLY A 64 -14.08 24.01 -16.90
C GLY A 64 -13.83 22.64 -17.56
N ALA A 65 -13.61 21.59 -16.76
CA ALA A 65 -13.99 20.24 -17.16
C ALA A 65 -15.24 19.81 -16.37
N ALA A 66 -16.40 19.74 -17.05
CA ALA A 66 -17.64 19.30 -16.43
C ALA A 66 -17.48 17.85 -15.91
N CYS A 67 -17.77 17.65 -14.63
CA CYS A 67 -17.66 16.34 -13.96
C CYS A 67 -18.59 15.30 -14.61
N SER A 68 -18.10 14.08 -14.82
CA SER A 68 -18.92 12.99 -15.35
C SER A 68 -19.88 12.44 -14.29
N GLU A 69 -20.96 11.76 -14.71
CA GLU A 69 -21.88 11.06 -13.78
C GLU A 69 -21.15 10.03 -12.89
N ALA A 70 -20.05 9.45 -13.38
CA ALA A 70 -19.22 8.51 -12.62
C ALA A 70 -18.43 9.18 -11.49
N ASP A 71 -18.06 10.45 -11.65
CA ASP A 71 -17.35 11.20 -10.61
C ASP A 71 -18.27 11.50 -9.42
N LYS A 72 -19.59 11.68 -9.63
CA LYS A 72 -20.56 12.00 -8.57
C LYS A 72 -20.69 10.91 -7.49
N ALA A 73 -20.26 9.68 -7.76
CA ALA A 73 -20.46 8.53 -6.87
C ALA A 73 -19.27 8.20 -5.93
N ALA A 74 -18.12 8.88 -6.07
CA ALA A 74 -16.91 8.50 -5.36
C ALA A 74 -16.59 9.45 -4.20
N CYS A 75 -17.05 9.09 -3.01
CA CYS A 75 -16.52 9.60 -1.73
C CYS A 75 -16.08 8.37 -0.92
N ILE A 76 -14.91 8.44 -0.27
CA ILE A 76 -14.35 7.31 0.49
C ILE A 76 -15.19 7.08 1.75
N ALA A 77 -16.26 6.31 1.61
CA ALA A 77 -16.99 5.62 2.67
C ALA A 77 -16.88 4.10 2.44
N LYS A 78 -15.67 3.63 2.11
CA LYS A 78 -15.37 2.20 1.96
C LYS A 78 -14.27 1.84 2.95
N GLY A 79 -14.64 1.50 4.19
CA GLY A 79 -13.66 1.01 5.17
C GLY A 79 -14.17 0.73 6.58
N GLU A 80 -15.30 1.30 7.01
CA GLU A 80 -15.68 1.25 8.43
C GLU A 80 -16.06 -0.14 8.95
N GLU A 81 -16.65 -1.03 8.14
CA GLU A 81 -17.18 -2.29 8.68
C GLU A 81 -16.12 -3.39 8.93
N CYS A 82 -14.89 -3.25 8.40
CA CYS A 82 -13.80 -4.23 8.62
C CYS A 82 -12.63 -3.69 9.49
N ALA A 83 -12.64 -2.41 9.85
CA ALA A 83 -11.51 -1.78 10.53
C ALA A 83 -11.39 -2.20 12.00
N THR A 84 -12.51 -2.26 12.74
CA THR A 84 -12.51 -2.30 14.21
C THR A 84 -12.35 -3.71 14.81
N ALA A 85 -12.76 -4.77 14.10
CA ALA A 85 -12.69 -6.14 14.62
C ALA A 85 -11.30 -6.81 14.51
N CYS A 86 -10.42 -6.30 13.65
CA CYS A 86 -9.15 -6.97 13.35
C CYS A 86 -7.98 -6.56 14.28
N ALA A 87 -8.03 -5.39 14.92
CA ALA A 87 -6.88 -4.81 15.63
C ALA A 87 -6.57 -5.51 16.97
N THR A 88 -7.57 -6.15 17.60
CA THR A 88 -7.47 -6.79 18.91
C THR A 88 -7.22 -8.31 18.85
N ALA A 89 -7.35 -8.95 17.67
CA ALA A 89 -7.30 -10.41 17.55
C ALA A 89 -5.90 -11.00 17.27
N CYS A 90 -4.87 -10.17 17.06
CA CYS A 90 -3.48 -10.59 16.85
C CYS A 90 -2.53 -10.04 17.93
N GLU A 91 -2.82 -10.28 19.21
CA GLU A 91 -1.89 -9.91 20.28
C GLU A 91 -0.54 -10.63 20.07
N GLY A 92 0.53 -9.87 19.82
CA GLY A 92 1.91 -10.39 19.65
C GLY A 92 2.62 -10.03 18.32
N GLU A 93 2.00 -9.28 17.40
CA GLU A 93 2.70 -8.65 16.27
C GLU A 93 2.66 -7.12 16.42
N PRO A 94 3.69 -6.37 15.96
CA PRO A 94 3.92 -4.96 16.34
C PRO A 94 2.91 -3.94 15.76
N ASN A 95 1.71 -4.36 15.38
CA ASN A 95 0.69 -3.49 14.77
C ASN A 95 -0.61 -3.38 15.60
N ALA A 96 -0.58 -3.76 16.89
CA ALA A 96 -1.68 -3.49 17.81
C ALA A 96 -1.46 -2.13 18.51
N ALA A 97 -2.46 -1.25 18.42
CA ALA A 97 -2.61 0.03 19.11
C ALA A 97 -1.81 1.24 18.57
N GLN A 98 -2.19 1.71 17.38
CA GLN A 98 -2.45 3.13 17.17
C GLN A 98 -3.74 3.25 16.34
N ALA A 99 -4.62 4.19 16.68
CA ALA A 99 -5.67 4.69 15.78
C ALA A 99 -5.00 5.46 14.61
N SER A 100 -4.13 4.77 13.89
CA SER A 100 -3.37 5.26 12.76
C SER A 100 -4.24 5.15 11.51
N LEU A 101 -3.97 6.01 10.53
CA LEU A 101 -4.62 5.98 9.22
C LEU A 101 -4.42 4.62 8.51
N VAL A 102 -3.47 3.79 8.96
CA VAL A 102 -3.27 2.38 8.58
C VAL A 102 -4.54 1.54 8.80
N GLY A 103 -5.41 1.91 9.74
CA GLY A 103 -6.71 1.26 9.96
C GLY A 103 -7.66 1.30 8.76
N TYR A 104 -7.48 2.26 7.85
CA TYR A 104 -8.28 2.42 6.62
C TYR A 104 -7.77 1.58 5.45
N MET A 105 -6.64 0.89 5.59
CA MET A 105 -6.15 0.02 4.52
C MET A 105 -7.12 -1.12 4.26
N PRO A 106 -7.40 -1.46 2.99
CA PRO A 106 -8.03 -2.72 2.65
C PRO A 106 -7.34 -3.89 3.35
N LYS A 107 -8.11 -4.73 4.05
CA LYS A 107 -7.59 -5.89 4.79
C LYS A 107 -7.92 -7.18 4.03
N MET A 108 -6.96 -8.10 4.02
CA MET A 108 -7.22 -9.50 3.68
C MET A 108 -7.67 -10.22 4.95
N THR A 109 -8.82 -10.89 4.90
CA THR A 109 -9.32 -11.72 6.01
C THR A 109 -9.20 -13.20 5.65
N PHE A 110 -9.41 -14.08 6.63
CA PHE A 110 -9.27 -15.52 6.48
C PHE A 110 -10.56 -16.19 6.97
N LYS A 111 -11.11 -17.09 6.16
CA LYS A 111 -12.29 -17.87 6.48
C LYS A 111 -11.91 -19.34 6.64
N VAL A 112 -12.38 -19.98 7.72
CA VAL A 112 -12.15 -21.39 8.02
C VAL A 112 -13.47 -22.02 8.45
N GLY A 113 -14.10 -22.77 7.54
CA GLY A 113 -15.49 -23.20 7.73
C GLY A 113 -16.41 -21.97 7.84
N ASP A 114 -17.16 -21.86 8.93
CA ASP A 114 -18.05 -20.71 9.20
C ASP A 114 -17.36 -19.58 9.98
N GLU A 115 -16.14 -19.79 10.47
CA GLU A 115 -15.39 -18.80 11.24
C GLU A 115 -14.59 -17.87 10.33
N SER A 116 -14.54 -16.58 10.65
CA SER A 116 -13.75 -15.57 9.96
C SER A 116 -12.83 -14.85 10.95
N THR A 117 -11.58 -14.61 10.55
CA THR A 117 -10.58 -13.90 11.35
C THR A 117 -9.65 -13.08 10.47
N CYS A 118 -9.08 -12.01 11.00
CA CYS A 118 -8.07 -11.22 10.29
C CYS A 118 -6.64 -11.68 10.61
N CYS A 119 -6.48 -12.65 11.50
CA CYS A 119 -5.18 -13.09 11.97
C CYS A 119 -4.73 -14.38 11.27
N PRO A 120 -3.62 -14.37 10.50
CA PRO A 120 -3.16 -15.57 9.80
C PRO A 120 -2.80 -16.72 10.76
N LYS A 121 -2.26 -16.40 11.94
CA LYS A 121 -1.92 -17.40 12.97
C LYS A 121 -3.18 -18.06 13.55
N THR A 122 -4.19 -17.25 13.88
CA THR A 122 -5.48 -17.76 14.38
C THR A 122 -6.19 -18.56 13.30
N ALA A 123 -6.19 -18.10 12.04
CA ALA A 123 -6.75 -18.84 10.91
C ALA A 123 -6.08 -20.20 10.72
N ALA A 124 -4.74 -20.25 10.76
CA ALA A 124 -4.00 -21.50 10.68
C ALA A 124 -4.32 -22.45 11.85
N ALA A 125 -4.45 -21.91 13.07
CA ALA A 125 -4.84 -22.69 14.24
C ALA A 125 -6.27 -23.26 14.12
N LEU A 126 -7.22 -22.46 13.62
CA LEU A 126 -8.59 -22.89 13.35
C LEU A 126 -8.63 -23.96 12.25
N ALA A 127 -7.89 -23.76 11.16
CA ALA A 127 -7.82 -24.72 10.04
C ALA A 127 -7.31 -26.08 10.52
N LYS A 128 -6.26 -26.07 11.36
CA LYS A 128 -5.71 -27.28 11.97
C LYS A 128 -6.68 -27.95 12.97
N LYS A 129 -7.37 -27.16 13.80
CA LYS A 129 -8.29 -27.67 14.84
C LYS A 129 -9.53 -28.34 14.22
N ASN A 130 -10.09 -27.70 13.19
CA ASN A 130 -11.36 -28.12 12.59
C ASN A 130 -11.17 -28.99 11.34
N SER A 131 -9.92 -29.28 10.93
CA SER A 131 -9.57 -29.97 9.68
C SER A 131 -10.21 -29.33 8.43
N ASN A 132 -10.44 -28.02 8.48
CA ASN A 132 -11.04 -27.25 7.40
C ASN A 132 -9.96 -26.53 6.59
N HIS A 133 -10.22 -26.34 5.29
CA HIS A 133 -9.36 -25.53 4.45
C HIS A 133 -9.48 -24.04 4.81
N MET A 134 -8.37 -23.31 4.75
CA MET A 134 -8.35 -21.87 4.96
C MET A 134 -8.56 -21.17 3.62
N HIS A 135 -9.58 -20.32 3.55
CA HIS A 135 -9.84 -19.46 2.40
C HIS A 135 -9.37 -18.03 2.70
N TYR A 136 -8.76 -17.38 1.71
CA TYR A 136 -8.34 -15.99 1.79
C TYR A 136 -9.44 -15.11 1.22
N MET A 137 -9.84 -14.09 1.96
CA MET A 137 -10.93 -13.20 1.58
C MET A 137 -10.36 -11.82 1.26
N VAL A 138 -10.55 -11.35 0.03
CA VAL A 138 -10.14 -10.02 -0.43
C VAL A 138 -11.36 -9.35 -1.05
N ASN A 139 -11.79 -8.22 -0.49
CA ASN A 139 -12.98 -7.50 -0.95
C ASN A 139 -14.22 -8.39 -1.15
N ASN A 140 -14.52 -9.24 -0.15
CA ASN A 140 -15.60 -10.24 -0.18
C ASN A 140 -15.48 -11.34 -1.26
N VAL A 141 -14.34 -11.42 -1.96
CA VAL A 141 -14.03 -12.52 -2.87
C VAL A 141 -13.17 -13.55 -2.14
N SER A 142 -13.57 -14.82 -2.23
CA SER A 142 -12.87 -15.96 -1.61
C SER A 142 -11.86 -16.57 -2.58
N TYR A 143 -10.66 -16.87 -2.10
CA TYR A 143 -9.57 -17.51 -2.83
C TYR A 143 -9.07 -18.73 -2.06
N ASP A 144 -8.79 -19.82 -2.77
CA ASP A 144 -8.17 -21.02 -2.20
C ASP A 144 -6.64 -20.93 -2.22
N ASP A 145 -6.10 -20.25 -3.23
CA ASP A 145 -4.66 -20.05 -3.40
C ASP A 145 -4.19 -18.75 -2.74
N LYS A 146 -3.12 -18.86 -1.93
CA LYS A 146 -2.53 -17.73 -1.21
C LYS A 146 -1.95 -16.70 -2.17
N ALA A 147 -1.27 -17.13 -3.23
CA ALA A 147 -0.57 -16.23 -4.13
C ALA A 147 -1.58 -15.42 -4.98
N GLU A 148 -2.67 -16.05 -5.42
CA GLU A 148 -3.80 -15.38 -6.07
C GLU A 148 -4.44 -14.33 -5.15
N ALA A 149 -4.72 -14.69 -3.89
CA ALA A 149 -5.26 -13.76 -2.90
C ALA A 149 -4.33 -12.57 -2.66
N MET A 150 -3.02 -12.81 -2.48
CA MET A 150 -2.02 -11.75 -2.33
C MET A 150 -1.95 -10.86 -3.56
N GLY A 151 -2.05 -11.42 -4.77
CA GLY A 151 -2.11 -10.65 -6.01
C GLY A 151 -3.36 -9.76 -6.10
N ALA A 152 -4.53 -10.31 -5.75
CA ALA A 152 -5.78 -9.56 -5.70
C ALA A 152 -5.73 -8.43 -4.65
N HIS A 153 -5.19 -8.73 -3.46
CA HIS A 153 -5.07 -7.73 -2.39
C HIS A 153 -4.06 -6.64 -2.74
N ALA A 154 -2.91 -6.98 -3.35
CA ALA A 154 -1.96 -6.00 -3.85
C ALA A 154 -2.60 -5.06 -4.88
N LYS A 155 -3.42 -5.59 -5.79
CA LYS A 155 -4.16 -4.76 -6.76
C LYS A 155 -5.10 -3.78 -6.04
N GLN A 156 -5.88 -4.26 -5.08
CA GLN A 156 -6.78 -3.43 -4.29
C GLN A 156 -6.02 -2.35 -3.49
N LEU A 157 -4.87 -2.70 -2.90
CA LEU A 157 -4.02 -1.75 -2.19
C LEU A 157 -3.44 -0.68 -3.12
N HIS A 158 -3.10 -1.05 -4.36
CA HIS A 158 -2.64 -0.09 -5.36
C HIS A 158 -3.74 0.88 -5.79
N GLU A 159 -4.95 0.38 -6.07
CA GLU A 159 -6.12 1.21 -6.35
C GLU A 159 -6.42 2.15 -5.18
N TYR A 160 -6.39 1.61 -3.95
CA TYR A 160 -6.54 2.40 -2.73
C TYR A 160 -5.47 3.49 -2.59
N MET A 161 -4.20 3.22 -2.93
CA MET A 161 -3.15 4.25 -2.94
C MET A 161 -3.47 5.40 -3.91
N MET A 162 -3.96 5.08 -5.12
CA MET A 162 -4.33 6.12 -6.09
C MET A 162 -5.46 7.01 -5.54
N ASP A 163 -6.44 6.40 -4.90
CA ASP A 163 -7.55 7.13 -4.26
C ASP A 163 -7.09 7.91 -3.01
N LEU A 164 -6.12 7.36 -2.27
CA LEU A 164 -5.59 7.96 -1.04
C LEU A 164 -4.93 9.32 -1.31
N VAL A 165 -4.18 9.43 -2.40
CA VAL A 165 -3.48 10.69 -2.76
C VAL A 165 -4.37 11.66 -3.52
N ARG A 166 -5.57 11.25 -3.93
CA ARG A 166 -6.51 12.12 -4.66
C ARG A 166 -7.10 13.17 -3.72
N ILE A 167 -7.08 14.43 -4.16
CA ILE A 167 -7.76 15.52 -3.46
C ILE A 167 -9.26 15.42 -3.74
N GLN A 168 -10.04 15.37 -2.66
CA GLN A 168 -11.49 15.42 -2.64
C GLN A 168 -11.94 16.73 -1.98
N TYR A 169 -13.15 17.17 -2.26
CA TYR A 169 -13.73 18.36 -1.63
C TYR A 169 -14.71 17.91 -0.55
N ALA A 170 -14.81 18.68 0.53
CA ALA A 170 -15.86 18.50 1.53
C ALA A 170 -16.52 19.84 1.83
N VAL A 171 -17.84 19.86 1.91
CA VAL A 171 -18.62 21.04 2.31
C VAL A 171 -19.40 20.68 3.55
N ASN A 172 -19.13 21.36 4.67
CA ASN A 172 -19.72 21.02 5.99
C ASN A 172 -19.53 19.54 6.38
N GLY A 173 -18.37 18.96 6.05
CA GLY A 173 -18.03 17.57 6.33
C GLY A 173 -18.51 16.55 5.28
N GLU A 174 -19.50 16.91 4.46
CA GLU A 174 -19.99 16.07 3.35
C GLU A 174 -19.02 16.11 2.19
N CYS A 175 -18.53 14.94 1.76
CA CYS A 175 -17.66 14.86 0.61
C CYS A 175 -18.43 15.17 -0.68
N VAL A 176 -17.83 15.99 -1.54
CA VAL A 176 -18.35 16.40 -2.84
C VAL A 176 -17.30 16.08 -3.88
N ALA A 177 -17.64 15.22 -4.83
CA ALA A 177 -16.67 14.75 -5.81
C ALA A 177 -16.34 15.79 -6.89
N CYS A 178 -17.28 16.70 -7.19
CA CYS A 178 -17.12 17.70 -8.24
C CYS A 178 -16.69 19.06 -7.65
N PRO A 179 -15.58 19.67 -8.11
CA PRO A 179 -15.11 20.96 -7.62
C PRO A 179 -16.16 22.07 -7.79
N ASP A 180 -16.86 22.10 -8.92
CA ASP A 180 -17.84 23.14 -9.21
C ASP A 180 -19.10 22.97 -8.36
N SER A 181 -19.53 21.73 -8.13
CA SER A 181 -20.61 21.44 -7.18
C SER A 181 -20.19 21.80 -5.75
N ALA A 182 -18.94 21.53 -5.36
CA ALA A 182 -18.43 21.89 -4.04
C ALA A 182 -18.40 23.41 -3.86
N LYS A 183 -17.94 24.16 -4.87
CA LYS A 183 -17.97 25.63 -4.87
C LYS A 183 -19.39 26.17 -4.80
N ALA A 184 -20.32 25.62 -5.58
CA ALA A 184 -21.72 26.02 -5.58
C ALA A 184 -22.40 25.74 -4.23
N MET A 185 -22.14 24.57 -3.63
CA MET A 185 -22.61 24.19 -2.31
C MET A 185 -22.01 25.07 -1.21
N ALA A 186 -20.71 25.37 -1.28
CA ALA A 186 -20.06 26.26 -0.33
C ALA A 186 -20.59 27.70 -0.42
N ALA A 187 -20.97 28.17 -1.62
CA ALA A 187 -21.55 29.49 -1.83
C ALA A 187 -22.99 29.60 -1.31
N SER A 188 -23.75 28.49 -1.25
CA SER A 188 -25.13 28.46 -0.75
C SER A 188 -25.25 28.20 0.76
N CYS A 189 -24.17 27.76 1.42
CA CYS A 189 -24.14 27.50 2.86
C CYS A 189 -23.79 28.75 3.67
N THR A 190 -24.56 29.01 4.72
CA THR A 190 -24.33 30.11 5.67
C THR A 190 -23.03 29.92 6.47
N SER A 191 -22.61 28.66 6.69
CA SER A 191 -21.31 28.26 7.24
C SER A 191 -20.35 27.88 6.12
N LYS A 192 -19.34 28.72 5.89
CA LYS A 192 -18.38 28.61 4.80
C LYS A 192 -17.26 27.60 5.09
N ASN A 193 -17.55 26.31 5.21
CA ASN A 193 -16.49 25.31 5.41
C ASN A 193 -16.33 24.44 4.16
N LEU A 194 -15.78 25.05 3.10
CA LEU A 194 -15.15 24.28 2.02
C LEU A 194 -13.81 23.77 2.55
N GLN A 195 -13.68 22.46 2.65
CA GLN A 195 -12.48 21.77 3.07
C GLN A 195 -12.00 20.86 1.93
N TYR A 196 -10.74 20.48 2.02
CA TYR A 196 -10.07 19.61 1.09
C TYR A 196 -9.67 18.34 1.83
N LYS A 197 -9.96 17.18 1.26
CA LYS A 197 -9.63 15.88 1.84
C LYS A 197 -8.58 15.18 1.00
N VAL A 198 -7.59 14.60 1.64
CA VAL A 198 -6.61 13.70 1.01
C VAL A 198 -6.56 12.44 1.84
N GLY A 199 -7.14 11.37 1.31
CA GLY A 199 -7.41 10.18 2.11
C GLY A 199 -8.30 10.53 3.31
N PRO A 200 -7.91 10.13 4.53
CA PRO A 200 -8.65 10.46 5.76
C PRO A 200 -8.26 11.84 6.35
N ALA A 201 -7.23 12.51 5.84
CA ALA A 201 -6.82 13.83 6.31
C ALA A 201 -7.70 14.93 5.69
N THR A 202 -8.02 15.96 6.48
CA THR A 202 -8.81 17.13 6.07
C THR A 202 -7.98 18.40 6.25
N PHE A 203 -8.09 19.32 5.30
CA PHE A 203 -7.31 20.55 5.18
C PHE A 203 -8.23 21.73 4.87
N ASP A 204 -7.89 22.90 5.41
CA ASP A 204 -8.67 24.13 5.19
C ASP A 204 -8.22 24.92 3.96
N SER A 205 -7.13 24.50 3.30
CA SER A 205 -6.64 25.12 2.06
C SER A 205 -6.27 24.10 0.98
N ALA A 206 -6.47 24.50 -0.28
CA ALA A 206 -6.08 23.70 -1.43
C ALA A 206 -4.56 23.47 -1.45
N GLU A 207 -3.77 24.47 -1.06
CA GLU A 207 -2.30 24.40 -1.06
C GLU A 207 -1.79 23.34 -0.06
N ALA A 208 -2.35 23.33 1.16
CA ALA A 208 -2.01 22.32 2.16
C ALA A 208 -2.38 20.90 1.68
N ALA A 209 -3.57 20.73 1.10
CA ALA A 209 -3.99 19.45 0.53
C ALA A 209 -3.09 18.98 -0.63
N ILE A 210 -2.69 19.88 -1.54
CA ILE A 210 -1.75 19.56 -2.63
C ILE A 210 -0.41 19.11 -2.06
N LYS A 211 0.13 19.86 -1.09
CA LYS A 211 1.39 19.52 -0.43
C LYS A 211 1.31 18.14 0.24
N ALA A 212 0.23 17.86 0.97
CA ALA A 212 0.00 16.58 1.63
C ALA A 212 -0.11 15.42 0.62
N SER A 213 -0.85 15.61 -0.47
CA SER A 213 -0.97 14.64 -1.57
C SER A 213 0.40 14.31 -2.19
N VAL A 214 1.20 15.34 -2.48
CA VAL A 214 2.55 15.17 -3.05
C VAL A 214 3.47 14.46 -2.05
N MET A 215 3.41 14.81 -0.77
CA MET A 215 4.18 14.14 0.29
C MET A 215 3.81 12.65 0.39
N ALA A 216 2.52 12.34 0.40
CA ALA A 216 2.01 10.98 0.46
C ALA A 216 2.43 10.14 -0.76
N TRP A 217 2.30 10.71 -1.97
CA TRP A 217 2.71 10.07 -3.21
C TRP A 217 4.22 9.78 -3.24
N ASN A 218 5.04 10.75 -2.85
CA ASN A 218 6.49 10.58 -2.81
C ASN A 218 6.90 9.55 -1.76
N ALA A 219 6.25 9.54 -0.59
CA ALA A 219 6.49 8.53 0.45
C ALA A 219 6.17 7.12 -0.06
N ALA A 220 5.04 6.95 -0.78
CA ALA A 220 4.68 5.66 -1.38
C ALA A 220 5.69 5.19 -2.44
N LYS A 221 6.11 6.10 -3.33
CA LYS A 221 7.03 5.80 -4.44
C LYS A 221 8.46 5.50 -4.00
N ASN A 222 8.91 6.09 -2.89
CA ASN A 222 10.26 5.90 -2.38
C ASN A 222 10.45 4.55 -1.64
N VAL A 223 9.39 3.75 -1.50
CA VAL A 223 9.51 2.38 -0.99
C VAL A 223 10.18 1.49 -2.06
N SER A 224 11.49 1.29 -1.89
CA SER A 224 12.29 0.45 -2.76
C SER A 224 12.41 -0.98 -2.23
N MET A 225 12.36 -1.94 -3.15
CA MET A 225 12.80 -3.31 -2.91
C MET A 225 14.32 -3.40 -3.04
N GLN A 226 14.99 -4.02 -2.08
CA GLN A 226 16.42 -4.31 -2.09
C GLN A 226 16.64 -5.82 -2.21
N TYR A 227 17.90 -6.23 -2.37
CA TYR A 227 18.31 -7.62 -2.52
C TYR A 227 19.39 -7.93 -1.48
N ALA A 228 19.21 -9.00 -0.71
CA ALA A 228 20.20 -9.48 0.24
C ALA A 228 20.85 -10.78 -0.25
N VAL A 229 22.14 -10.92 0.02
CA VAL A 229 22.93 -12.15 -0.18
C VAL A 229 23.74 -12.36 1.10
N GLY A 230 23.30 -13.29 1.95
CA GLY A 230 23.83 -13.38 3.31
C GLY A 230 23.58 -12.08 4.09
N ASP A 231 24.62 -11.47 4.64
CA ASP A 231 24.51 -10.20 5.40
C ASP A 231 24.62 -8.95 4.53
N GLU A 232 25.03 -9.10 3.26
CA GLU A 232 25.19 -7.98 2.34
C GLU A 232 23.86 -7.60 1.67
N VAL A 233 23.61 -6.30 1.50
CA VAL A 233 22.39 -5.77 0.87
C VAL A 233 22.75 -4.82 -0.27
N THR A 234 22.05 -4.93 -1.40
CA THR A 234 22.20 -4.08 -2.58
C THR A 234 20.85 -3.71 -3.19
N THR A 235 20.79 -2.61 -3.92
CA THR A 235 19.61 -2.21 -4.71
C THR A 235 19.64 -2.74 -6.14
N CYS A 236 20.77 -3.33 -6.58
CA CYS A 236 20.94 -3.82 -7.94
C CYS A 236 20.81 -5.34 -8.01
N SER A 237 19.79 -5.83 -8.73
CA SER A 237 19.56 -7.27 -8.93
C SER A 237 20.72 -7.98 -9.60
N LYS A 238 21.42 -7.33 -10.55
CA LYS A 238 22.59 -7.90 -11.23
C LYS A 238 23.76 -8.09 -10.27
N SER A 239 24.03 -7.08 -9.44
CA SER A 239 25.05 -7.19 -8.39
C SER A 239 24.68 -8.28 -7.39
N ALA A 240 23.41 -8.38 -7.00
CA ALA A 240 22.94 -9.45 -6.12
C ALA A 240 23.18 -10.84 -6.72
N GLY A 241 22.90 -11.04 -8.01
CA GLY A 241 23.18 -12.30 -8.71
C GLY A 241 24.68 -12.65 -8.70
N ALA A 242 25.55 -11.69 -9.03
CA ALA A 242 26.99 -11.91 -9.01
C ALA A 242 27.54 -12.20 -7.60
N MET A 243 26.99 -11.54 -6.57
CA MET A 243 27.34 -11.82 -5.17
C MET A 243 26.86 -13.20 -4.73
N ALA A 244 25.64 -13.59 -5.10
CA ALA A 244 25.07 -14.90 -4.81
C ALA A 244 25.89 -16.05 -5.43
N GLU A 245 26.30 -15.91 -6.70
CA GLU A 245 27.17 -16.86 -7.37
C GLU A 245 28.52 -16.99 -6.66
N LYS A 246 29.16 -15.86 -6.33
CA LYS A 246 30.46 -15.84 -5.64
C LYS A 246 30.40 -16.43 -4.24
N ALA A 247 29.32 -16.15 -3.50
CA ALA A 247 29.13 -16.60 -2.13
C ALA A 247 28.50 -18.00 -2.02
N SER A 248 28.02 -18.58 -3.12
CA SER A 248 27.19 -19.79 -3.12
C SER A 248 25.98 -19.66 -2.19
N CYS A 249 25.34 -18.48 -2.20
CA CYS A 249 24.14 -18.16 -1.42
C CYS A 249 22.96 -17.85 -2.34
N SER A 250 21.74 -17.93 -1.82
CA SER A 250 20.54 -17.47 -2.52
C SER A 250 20.33 -15.96 -2.38
N VAL A 251 19.75 -15.33 -3.39
CA VAL A 251 19.26 -13.94 -3.31
C VAL A 251 17.92 -13.90 -2.58
N GLU A 252 17.82 -13.05 -1.56
CA GLU A 252 16.57 -12.70 -0.88
C GLU A 252 16.12 -11.29 -1.27
N TYR A 253 14.82 -11.05 -1.32
CA TYR A 253 14.25 -9.71 -1.45
C TYR A 253 14.10 -9.08 -0.06
N VAL A 254 14.42 -7.79 0.06
CA VAL A 254 14.27 -7.02 1.28
C VAL A 254 13.32 -5.85 1.05
N VAL A 255 12.25 -5.77 1.83
CA VAL A 255 11.32 -4.64 1.82
C VAL A 255 11.12 -4.20 3.26
N ASN A 256 11.42 -2.93 3.55
CA ASN A 256 11.28 -2.35 4.89
C ASN A 256 11.94 -3.21 6.01
N GLY A 257 13.13 -3.75 5.73
CA GLY A 257 13.89 -4.61 6.65
C GLY A 257 13.42 -6.07 6.74
N GLN A 258 12.28 -6.42 6.14
CA GLN A 258 11.78 -7.80 6.09
C GLN A 258 12.33 -8.53 4.86
N ARG A 259 12.76 -9.79 5.05
CA ARG A 259 13.35 -10.62 4.00
C ARG A 259 12.38 -11.70 3.51
N THR A 260 12.44 -12.02 2.22
CA THR A 260 11.71 -13.15 1.63
C THR A 260 12.44 -13.66 0.39
N ASN A 261 12.38 -14.97 0.11
CA ASN A 261 12.89 -15.56 -1.12
C ASN A 261 11.82 -15.60 -2.24
N CYS A 262 10.57 -15.23 -1.94
CA CYS A 262 9.46 -15.25 -2.89
C CYS A 262 9.25 -13.87 -3.51
N SER A 263 9.42 -13.75 -4.83
CA SER A 263 9.25 -12.48 -5.55
C SER A 263 7.83 -11.92 -5.46
N GLN A 264 6.81 -12.79 -5.41
CA GLN A 264 5.41 -12.37 -5.28
C GLN A 264 5.13 -11.84 -3.87
N THR A 265 5.67 -12.49 -2.84
CA THR A 265 5.61 -11.99 -1.46
C THR A 265 6.34 -10.66 -1.33
N ALA A 266 7.50 -10.51 -1.96
CA ALA A 266 8.25 -9.24 -1.96
C ALA A 266 7.45 -8.09 -2.61
N LYS A 267 6.82 -8.33 -3.77
CA LYS A 267 5.95 -7.33 -4.42
C LYS A 267 4.76 -6.95 -3.55
N TYR A 268 4.11 -7.94 -2.93
CA TYR A 268 3.02 -7.69 -1.99
C TYR A 268 3.47 -6.83 -0.81
N MET A 269 4.59 -7.19 -0.18
CA MET A 269 5.19 -6.42 0.92
C MET A 269 5.53 -5.00 0.50
N GLN A 270 6.04 -4.80 -0.72
CA GLN A 270 6.33 -3.48 -1.26
C GLN A 270 5.06 -2.64 -1.37
N THR A 271 3.98 -3.20 -1.93
CA THR A 271 2.70 -2.50 -2.04
C THR A 271 2.14 -2.12 -0.66
N VAL A 272 2.15 -3.04 0.31
CA VAL A 272 1.72 -2.75 1.68
C VAL A 272 2.55 -1.61 2.27
N ALA A 273 3.87 -1.68 2.20
CA ALA A 273 4.78 -0.67 2.73
C ALA A 273 4.62 0.69 2.03
N SER A 274 4.33 0.72 0.72
CA SER A 274 4.01 1.96 -0.01
C SER A 274 2.75 2.63 0.56
N VAL A 275 1.69 1.85 0.81
CA VAL A 275 0.44 2.35 1.40
C VAL A 275 0.65 2.88 2.81
N GLU A 276 1.33 2.12 3.66
CA GLU A 276 1.66 2.57 5.01
C GLU A 276 2.50 3.85 5.02
N SER A 277 3.44 3.98 4.09
CA SER A 277 4.31 5.16 3.99
C SER A 277 3.53 6.41 3.57
N ALA A 278 2.58 6.30 2.64
CA ALA A 278 1.70 7.42 2.31
C ALA A 278 0.79 7.82 3.48
N LEU A 279 0.22 6.84 4.18
CA LEU A 279 -0.65 7.10 5.33
C LEU A 279 0.11 7.83 6.44
N LYS A 280 1.34 7.40 6.76
CA LYS A 280 2.23 8.11 7.72
C LYS A 280 2.57 9.52 7.25
N ALA A 281 2.80 9.72 5.96
CA ALA A 281 3.05 11.05 5.41
C ALA A 281 1.82 11.96 5.51
N LEU A 282 0.61 11.43 5.33
CA LEU A 282 -0.64 12.17 5.54
C LEU A 282 -0.87 12.52 7.02
N GLU A 283 -0.61 11.59 7.94
CA GLU A 283 -0.66 11.86 9.39
C GLU A 283 0.24 13.04 9.74
N THR A 284 1.49 13.00 9.25
CA THR A 284 2.49 14.05 9.47
C THR A 284 2.04 15.39 8.87
N ALA A 285 1.46 15.37 7.67
CA ALA A 285 0.96 16.58 7.02
C ALA A 285 -0.21 17.19 7.80
N SER A 286 -1.20 16.38 8.22
CA SER A 286 -2.35 16.86 8.98
C SER A 286 -1.99 17.41 10.37
N ALA A 287 -0.91 16.92 10.98
CA ALA A 287 -0.45 17.41 12.29
C ALA A 287 0.25 18.78 12.20
N GLY A 288 0.73 19.18 11.01
CA GLY A 288 1.39 20.46 10.79
C GLY A 288 0.44 21.63 10.47
N ASP A 289 -0.82 21.34 10.17
CA ASP A 289 -1.86 22.33 9.83
C ASP A 289 -2.83 22.60 11.01
N ALA A 290 -2.67 21.90 12.14
CA ALA A 290 -3.44 22.09 13.38
C ALA A 290 -2.76 23.07 14.34
#